data_AF-V4HF12-F1
#
_entry.id   AF-V4HF12-F1
#
_cell.length_a   1.000
_cell.length_b   1.000
_cell.length_c   1.000
_cell.angle_alpha   90.00
_cell.angle_beta   90.00
_cell.angle_gamma   90.00
#
_symmetry.space_group_name_H-M   'P 1'
#
loop_
_entity.id
_entity.type
_entity.pdbx_description
1 polymer ?
#
loop_
_entity_poly.entity_id
_entity_poly.type
_entity_poly.pdbx_seq_one_letter_code
_entity_poly.pdbx_strand_id
1 'polypeptide(L)' 'MAKQVSCREMGIDCEFLVRDGDEAELVDFVKRHAANVHDMELSDQDVRDVMREADR' A
#
# COMPACT_ATOMS: atom_id res chain seq x y z
N MET A 1 -1.20 -13.92 7.91
CA MET A 1 -2.51 -13.35 7.53
C MET A 1 -2.24 -12.33 6.44
N ALA A 2 -3.11 -12.23 5.44
CA ALA A 2 -2.89 -11.23 4.39
C ALA A 2 -3.05 -9.81 4.96
N LYS A 3 -2.21 -8.89 4.51
CA LYS A 3 -2.32 -7.45 4.75
C LYS A 3 -2.84 -6.77 3.48
N GLN A 4 -3.35 -5.56 3.62
CA GLN A 4 -3.79 -4.75 2.49
C GLN A 4 -3.46 -3.27 2.67
N VAL A 5 -3.33 -2.57 1.54
CA VAL A 5 -3.24 -1.12 1.46
C VAL A 5 -4.16 -0.64 0.34
N SER A 6 -4.91 0.43 0.60
CA SER A 6 -5.74 1.13 -0.38
C SER A 6 -5.38 2.61 -0.43
N CYS A 7 -5.11 3.13 -1.63
CA CYS A 7 -4.86 4.55 -1.83
C CYS A 7 -6.06 5.41 -1.43
N ARG A 8 -7.29 4.89 -1.62
CA ARG A 8 -8.53 5.58 -1.27
C ARG A 8 -8.68 5.80 0.23
N GLU A 9 -8.23 4.84 1.03
CA GLU A 9 -8.20 4.96 2.49
C GLU A 9 -7.16 5.99 2.97
N MET A 10 -6.17 6.31 2.14
CA MET A 10 -5.20 7.40 2.37
C MET A 10 -5.71 8.76 1.88
N GLY A 11 -6.96 8.85 1.38
CA GLY A 11 -7.54 10.09 0.86
C GLY A 11 -7.09 10.45 -0.56
N ILE A 12 -6.44 9.52 -1.27
CA ILE A 12 -6.05 9.70 -2.67
C ILE A 12 -7.19 9.19 -3.56
N ASP A 13 -7.60 9.96 -4.56
CA ASP A 13 -8.61 9.54 -5.54
C ASP A 13 -7.99 8.55 -6.55
N CYS A 14 -7.65 7.36 -6.05
CA CYS A 14 -7.04 6.26 -6.79
C CYS A 14 -7.67 4.94 -6.34
N GLU A 15 -8.06 4.11 -7.30
CA GLU A 15 -8.71 2.80 -7.08
C GLU A 15 -7.72 1.67 -6.74
N PHE A 16 -6.43 1.97 -6.62
CA PHE A 16 -5.42 0.99 -6.29
C PHE A 16 -5.65 0.38 -4.89
N LEU A 17 -5.71 -0.95 -4.87
CA LEU A 17 -5.75 -1.78 -3.68
C LEU A 17 -4.84 -2.99 -3.91
N VAL A 18 -3.92 -3.22 -2.99
CA VAL A 18 -3.06 -4.41 -2.98
C VAL A 18 -3.30 -5.20 -1.71
N ARG A 19 -3.39 -6.52 -1.84
CA ARG A 19 -3.53 -7.47 -0.73
C ARG A 19 -2.53 -8.58 -0.91
N ASP A 20 -1.69 -8.81 0.08
CA ASP A 20 -0.65 -9.84 0.02
C ASP A 20 -0.42 -10.51 1.38
N GLY A 21 0.05 -11.76 1.36
CA GLY A 21 0.48 -12.50 2.55
C GLY A 21 1.89 -12.15 3.00
N ASP A 22 2.72 -11.65 2.09
CA ASP A 22 4.07 -11.19 2.36
C ASP A 22 4.11 -9.66 2.48
N GLU A 23 4.56 -9.18 3.64
CA GLU A 23 4.60 -7.75 3.92
C GLU A 23 5.64 -7.03 3.05
N ALA A 24 6.78 -7.66 2.76
CA ALA A 24 7.85 -7.02 2.00
C ALA A 24 7.47 -6.82 0.53
N GLU A 25 6.83 -7.82 -0.08
CA GLU A 25 6.28 -7.69 -1.44
C GLU A 25 5.19 -6.60 -1.47
N LEU A 26 4.31 -6.55 -0.47
CA LEU A 26 3.28 -5.50 -0.38
C LEU A 26 3.89 -4.10 -0.31
N VAL A 27 4.93 -3.91 0.54
CA VAL A 27 5.65 -2.64 0.63
C VAL A 27 6.23 -2.23 -0.72
N ASP A 28 6.88 -3.15 -1.44
CA ASP A 28 7.49 -2.85 -2.75
C ASP A 28 6.42 -2.41 -3.77
N PHE A 29 5.30 -3.14 -3.84
CA PHE A 29 4.19 -2.80 -4.73
C PHE A 29 3.62 -1.40 -4.46
N VAL A 30 3.37 -1.07 -3.19
CA VAL A 30 2.82 0.24 -2.82
C VAL A 30 3.81 1.36 -3.14
N LYS A 31 5.09 1.20 -2.77
CA LYS A 31 6.12 2.21 -3.06
C LYS A 31 6.28 2.44 -4.56
N ARG A 32 6.32 1.35 -5.33
CA ARG A 32 6.41 1.43 -6.80
C ARG A 32 5.18 2.10 -7.40
N HIS A 33 3.99 1.83 -6.87
CA HIS A 33 2.76 2.48 -7.32
C HIS A 33 2.79 3.99 -7.02
N ALA A 34 3.11 4.36 -5.78
CA ALA A 34 3.23 5.75 -5.35
C ALA A 34 4.22 6.54 -6.22
N ALA A 35 5.41 5.98 -6.48
CA ALA A 35 6.43 6.65 -7.28
C ALA A 35 6.02 6.81 -8.76
N ASN A 36 5.41 5.80 -9.38
CA ASN A 36 5.12 5.84 -10.81
C ASN A 36 3.78 6.50 -11.16
N VAL A 37 2.80 6.46 -10.26
CA VAL A 37 1.42 6.93 -10.53
C VAL A 37 1.15 8.27 -9.85
N HIS A 38 1.73 8.49 -8.68
CA HIS A 38 1.50 9.70 -7.88
C HIS A 38 2.72 10.62 -7.80
N ASP A 39 3.86 10.23 -8.38
CA ASP A 39 5.15 10.94 -8.23
C ASP A 39 5.51 11.14 -6.74
N MET A 40 5.12 10.17 -5.91
CA MET A 40 5.29 10.20 -4.45
C MET A 40 6.31 9.16 -4.01
N GLU A 41 7.28 9.59 -3.22
CA GLU A 41 8.20 8.69 -2.53
C GLU A 41 7.67 8.37 -1.13
N LEU A 42 7.48 7.08 -0.85
CA LEU A 42 7.08 6.58 0.47
C LEU A 42 8.22 5.77 1.08
N SER A 43 8.39 5.90 2.39
CA SER A 43 9.27 5.02 3.18
C SER A 43 8.56 3.72 3.51
N ASP A 44 9.31 2.67 3.82
CA ASP A 44 8.76 1.39 4.29
C ASP A 44 7.88 1.58 5.53
N GLN A 45 8.27 2.49 6.42
CA GLN A 45 7.49 2.81 7.62
C GLN A 45 6.15 3.49 7.26
N ASP A 46 6.14 4.41 6.30
CA ASP A 46 4.92 5.10 5.87
C ASP A 46 3.89 4.09 5.34
N VAL A 47 4.36 3.10 4.57
CA VAL A 47 3.49 2.03 4.06
C VAL A 47 2.99 1.15 5.20
N ARG A 48 3.85 0.74 6.14
CA ARG A 48 3.46 -0.08 7.29
C ARG A 48 2.45 0.61 8.20
N ASP A 49 2.53 1.92 8.36
CA ASP A 49 1.58 2.69 9.18
C ASP A 49 0.16 2.68 8.59
N VAL A 50 0.04 2.60 7.26
CA VAL A 50 -1.26 2.54 6.57
C VAL A 50 -1.72 1.12 6.25
N MET A 51 -0.87 0.11 6.44
CA MET A 51 -1.24 -1.28 6.27
C MET A 51 -2.33 -1.71 7.24
N ARG A 52 -3.29 -2.46 6.71
CA ARG A 52 -4.37 -3.07 7.49
C ARG A 52 -4.34 -4.58 7.34
N GLU A 53 -4.93 -5.28 8.31
CA GLU A 53 -5.23 -6.70 8.15
C GLU A 53 -6.29 -6.82 7.06
N ALA A 54 -6.04 -7.67 6.08
CA ALA A 54 -7.04 -7.95 5.08
C ALA A 54 -8.03 -8.95 5.69
N ASP A 55 -9.14 -8.42 6.20
CA ASP A 55 -10.21 -9.21 6.78
C ASP A 55 -10.73 -10.25 5.76
N ARG A 56 -11.23 -11.37 6.26
CA ARG A 56 -11.40 -12.60 5.47
C ARG A 56 -12.64 -12.52 4.58
#